data_AF-A0A1I3U915-F1
#
_entry.id   AF-A0A1I3U915-F1
#
_cell.length_a   1.000
_cell.length_b   1.000
_cell.length_c   1.000
_cell.angle_alpha   90.00
_cell.angle_beta   90.00
_cell.angle_gamma   90.00
#
_symmetry.space_group_name_H-M   'P 1'
#
loop_
_entity.id
_entity.type
_entity.pdbx_description
1 polymer ?
#
loop_
_entity_poly.entity_id
_entity_poly.type
_entity_poly.pdbx_seq_one_letter_code
_entity_poly.pdbx_strand_id
1 'polypeptide(L)' 'MGTADPDLTGCRRLYFDEIPRLARWRIVYRELPAARPGALPVIQVLAVGPRAQMDVYERAALRLGLLDPEDMS' A
#
# COMPACT_ATOMS: atom_id res chain seq x y z
N MET A 1 -0.13 10.31 21.65
CA MET A 1 0.66 10.87 20.53
C MET A 1 0.08 10.25 19.28
N GLY A 2 -0.61 11.00 18.43
CA GLY A 2 -1.24 10.43 17.24
C GLY A 2 -0.13 9.98 16.29
N THR A 3 -0.05 8.67 16.01
CA THR A 3 0.87 8.13 15.01
C THR A 3 0.53 8.80 13.69
N ALA A 4 1.44 9.63 13.17
CA ALA A 4 1.30 10.16 11.84
C ALA A 4 1.20 8.96 10.89
N ASP A 5 0.11 8.88 10.11
CA ASP A 5 0.03 7.88 9.04
C ASP A 5 1.32 8.00 8.22
N PRO A 6 2.03 6.88 7.94
CA PRO A 6 3.26 6.94 7.16
C PRO A 6 2.98 7.62 5.81
N ASP A 7 3.91 8.47 5.37
CA ASP A 7 3.72 9.28 4.16
C ASP A 7 3.78 8.40 2.90
N LEU A 8 2.62 7.87 2.51
CA LEU A 8 2.44 7.06 1.32
C LEU A 8 2.13 7.91 0.07
N THR A 9 2.60 9.16 0.03
CA THR A 9 2.45 10.04 -1.14
C THR A 9 3.01 9.37 -2.40
N GLY A 10 2.18 9.25 -3.44
CA GLY A 10 2.51 8.52 -4.68
C GLY A 10 1.98 7.08 -4.74
N CYS A 11 1.45 6.55 -3.64
CA CYS A 11 0.74 5.27 -3.63
C CYS A 11 -0.78 5.45 -3.82
N ARG A 12 -1.41 4.46 -4.42
CA ARG A 12 -2.85 4.33 -4.60
C ARG A 12 -3.38 3.17 -3.75
N ARG A 13 -4.68 3.26 -3.43
CA ARG A 13 -5.39 2.31 -2.56
C ARG A 13 -6.56 1.71 -3.31
N LEU A 14 -6.67 0.39 -3.30
CA LEU A 14 -7.82 -0.33 -3.86
C LEU A 14 -8.47 -1.16 -2.75
N TYR A 15 -9.79 -1.00 -2.60
CA TYR A 15 -10.60 -1.74 -1.65
C TYR A 15 -11.29 -2.88 -2.40
N PHE A 16 -11.21 -4.10 -1.87
CA PHE A 16 -11.83 -5.25 -2.52
C PHE A 16 -12.37 -6.24 -1.50
N ASP A 17 -13.44 -6.93 -1.91
CA ASP A 17 -14.05 -8.09 -1.29
C ASP A 17 -15.10 -8.63 -2.28
N GLU A 18 -15.72 -9.77 -1.98
CA GLU A 18 -16.81 -10.32 -2.79
C GLU A 18 -18.03 -9.40 -2.83
N ILE A 19 -18.28 -8.68 -1.73
CA ILE A 19 -19.33 -7.68 -1.61
C ILE A 19 -18.66 -6.31 -1.50
N PRO A 20 -18.73 -5.43 -2.53
CA PRO A 20 -18.01 -4.15 -2.54
C PRO A 20 -18.31 -3.24 -1.35
N ARG A 21 -19.54 -3.27 -0.82
CA ARG A 21 -19.95 -2.48 0.35
C ARG A 21 -19.33 -2.96 1.66
N LEU A 22 -18.82 -4.19 1.68
CA LEU A 22 -18.19 -4.83 2.83
C LEU A 22 -16.70 -5.01 2.57
N ALA A 23 -16.05 -4.09 1.85
CA ALA A 23 -14.64 -4.27 1.47
C ALA A 23 -13.72 -4.45 2.69
N ARG A 24 -13.42 -5.71 3.04
CA ARG A 24 -12.57 -6.06 4.19
C ARG A 24 -11.10 -6.09 3.83
N TRP A 25 -10.74 -6.05 2.54
CA TRP A 25 -9.36 -6.09 2.10
C TRP A 25 -8.93 -4.80 1.40
N ARG A 26 -7.64 -4.53 1.47
CA ARG A 26 -6.98 -3.37 0.87
C ARG A 26 -5.73 -3.80 0.13
N ILE A 27 -5.49 -3.16 -1.01
CA ILE A 27 -4.21 -3.17 -1.73
C ILE A 27 -3.63 -1.76 -1.66
N VAL A 28 -2.36 -1.67 -1.28
CA VAL A 28 -1.55 -0.47 -1.49
C VAL A 28 -0.61 -0.76 -2.65
N TYR A 29 -0.61 0.10 -3.66
CA TYR A 29 0.21 -0.08 -4.86
C TYR A 29 0.73 1.26 -5.37
N ARG A 30 1.78 1.22 -6.20
CA ARG A 30 2.20 2.37 -7.01
C ARG A 30 2.35 1.98 -8.46
N GLU A 31 2.15 2.95 -9.33
CA GLU A 31 2.43 2.79 -10.76
C GLU A 31 3.87 3.21 -11.02
N LEU A 32 4.64 2.32 -11.64
CA LEU A 32 5.99 2.59 -12.08
C LEU A 32 5.96 2.96 -13.57
N PRO A 33 6.79 3.92 -13.99
CA PRO A 33 6.89 4.28 -15.40
C PRO A 33 7.30 3.06 -16.22
N ALA A 34 6.83 3.03 -17.47
CA ALA A 34 7.21 1.99 -18.42
C ALA A 34 8.75 1.97 -18.58
N ALA A 35 9.34 0.78 -18.51
CA ALA A 35 10.79 0.62 -18.59
C ALA A 35 11.38 1.00 -19.98
N ARG A 36 10.52 1.09 -21.01
CA ARG A 36 10.90 1.45 -22.37
C ARG A 36 9.71 2.07 -23.13
N PRO A 37 9.96 2.86 -24.19
CA PRO A 37 8.90 3.38 -25.05
C PRO A 37 8.01 2.27 -25.61
N GLY A 38 6.68 2.47 -25.54
CA GLY A 38 5.69 1.50 -26.01
C GLY A 38 5.42 0.32 -25.06
N ALA A 39 6.12 0.21 -23.93
CA ALA A 39 5.75 -0.75 -22.89
C ALA A 39 4.62 -0.22 -22.00
N LEU A 40 3.89 -1.13 -21.36
CA LEU A 40 2.88 -0.79 -20.37
C LEU A 40 3.52 -0.39 -19.03
N PRO A 41 2.90 0.52 -18.27
CA PRO A 41 3.31 0.82 -16.92
C PRO A 41 3.16 -0.42 -16.03
N VAL A 42 4.00 -0.50 -14.98
CA VAL A 42 3.99 -1.63 -14.05
C VAL A 42 3.26 -1.23 -12.77
N ILE A 43 2.30 -2.04 -12.35
CA ILE A 43 1.66 -1.89 -11.05
C ILE A 43 2.46 -2.68 -10.01
N GLN A 44 3.20 -1.97 -9.15
CA GLN A 44 3.89 -2.58 -8.02
C GLN A 44 2.94 -2.62 -6.82
N VAL A 45 2.49 -3.82 -6.48
CA VAL A 45 1.74 -4.06 -5.23
C VAL A 45 2.71 -4.06 -4.06
N LEU A 46 2.50 -3.14 -3.12
CA LEU A 46 3.33 -2.97 -1.94
C LEU A 46 2.77 -3.78 -0.78
N ALA A 47 1.46 -3.79 -0.57
CA ALA A 47 0.86 -4.59 0.49
C ALA A 47 -0.57 -5.00 0.15
N VAL A 48 -0.97 -6.17 0.64
CA VAL A 48 -2.34 -6.65 0.65
C VAL A 48 -2.65 -7.10 2.06
N GLY A 49 -3.79 -6.67 2.60
CA GLY A 49 -4.14 -7.02 3.96
C GLY A 49 -5.56 -6.63 4.34
N PRO A 50 -6.02 -7.07 5.52
CA PRO A 50 -7.31 -6.69 6.05
C PRO A 50 -7.34 -5.17 6.29
N ARG A 51 -8.55 -4.61 6.20
CA ARG A 51 -8.86 -3.22 6.53
C ARG A 51 -8.68 -2.94 8.02
N ALA A 52 -8.97 -3.94 8.85
CA ALA A 52 -8.82 -3.82 10.29
C ALA A 52 -7.33 -3.64 10.62
N GLN A 53 -7.03 -2.66 11.48
CA GLN A 53 -5.72 -2.42 12.12
C GLN A 53 -4.64 -1.64 11.35
N MET A 54 -4.92 -1.05 10.17
CA MET A 54 -3.94 -0.19 9.47
C MET A 54 -2.60 -0.85 9.06
N ASP A 55 -2.31 -2.08 9.48
CA ASP A 55 -1.13 -2.91 9.19
C ASP A 55 -0.74 -2.93 7.70
N VAL A 56 -1.72 -2.85 6.80
CA VAL A 56 -1.46 -2.77 5.36
C VAL A 56 -0.63 -1.53 4.96
N TYR A 57 -0.77 -0.42 5.68
CA TYR A 57 -0.02 0.82 5.43
C TYR A 57 1.37 0.77 6.04
N GLU A 58 1.51 0.23 7.25
CA GLU A 58 2.81 0.01 7.90
C GLU A 58 3.69 -0.93 7.07
N ARG A 59 3.13 -2.07 6.62
CA ARG A 59 3.83 -2.98 5.71
C ARG A 59 4.18 -2.35 4.36
N ALA A 60 3.33 -1.45 3.85
CA ALA A 60 3.65 -0.73 2.62
C ALA A 60 4.80 0.26 2.84
N ALA A 61 4.79 0.97 3.96
CA ALA A 61 5.83 1.91 4.35
C ALA A 61 7.18 1.22 4.59
N LEU A 62 7.20 0.08 5.29
CA LEU A 62 8.38 -0.78 5.44
C LEU A 62 8.98 -1.17 4.08
N ARG A 63 8.15 -1.62 3.13
CA ARG A 63 8.62 -2.02 1.78
C ARG A 63 9.08 -0.85 0.92
N LEU A 64 8.70 0.37 1.28
CA LEU A 64 9.21 1.60 0.69
C LEU A 64 10.45 2.14 1.42
N GLY A 65 10.84 1.54 2.56
CA GLY A 65 11.92 2.02 3.41
C GLY A 65 11.59 3.33 4.15
N LEU A 66 10.30 3.58 4.39
CA LEU A 66 9.81 4.77 5.10
C LEU A 66 9.65 4.56 6.61
N LEU A 67 9.69 3.29 7.05
CA LEU A 67 9.69 2.87 8.44
C LEU A 67 10.79 1.83 8.61
N ASP A 68 11.41 1.80 9.78
CA ASP A 68 12.28 0.70 10.16
C ASP A 68 11.46 -0.42 10.82
N PRO A 69 11.84 -1.69 10.66
CA PRO A 69 11.14 -2.81 11.31
C PRO A 69 11.06 -2.68 12.84
N GLU A 70 12.01 -1.96 13.44
CA GLU A 70 12.09 -1.71 14.88
C GLU A 70 11.00 -0.74 15.35
N ASP A 71 10.48 0.12 14.46
CA ASP A 71 9.42 1.10 14.76
C ASP A 71 8.01 0.47 14.90
N MET A 72 7.87 -0.83 14.59
CA MET A 72 6.60 -1.58 14.65
C MET A 72 6.38 -2.35 15.97
N SER A 73 7.24 -2.14 16.98
CA SER A 73 7.24 -2.87 18.26
C SER A 73 6.41 -2.22 19.35
#